data_AF-A0A920RLT3-F1
#
_entry.id   AF-A0A920RLT3-F1
#
_cell.length_a   1.000
_cell.length_b   1.000
_cell.length_c   1.000
_cell.angle_alpha   90.00
_cell.angle_beta   90.00
_cell.angle_gamma   90.00
#
_symmetry.space_group_name_H-M   'P 1'
#
loop_
_entity.id
_entity.type
_entity.pdbx_description
1 polymer ?
#
loop_
_entity_poly.entity_id
_entity_poly.type
_entity_poly.pdbx_seq_one_letter_code
_entity_poly.pdbx_strand_id
1 'polypeptide(L)'
;MVSRFRRELKAPRVPFLAGQMGRWPERPWNAAKEKVDAAHRRLPEAVDHTGFVSARGLKHKGDKVHFDSGSYRELGRRFAAGYRKLVAAATSSNGGHDAPT
;
A
#
# COMPACT_ATOMS: atom_id res chain seq x y z
N MET A 1 -14.04 -2.63 2.11
CA MET A 1 -13.19 -3.34 3.09
C MET A 1 -12.50 -2.38 4.06
N VAL A 2 -11.65 -1.46 3.59
CA VAL A 2 -10.90 -0.51 4.46
C VAL A 2 -11.78 0.21 5.48
N SER A 3 -12.87 0.85 5.04
CA SER A 3 -13.78 1.59 5.95
C SER A 3 -14.45 0.71 7.01
N ARG A 4 -14.69 -0.57 6.68
CA ARG A 4 -15.24 -1.54 7.64
C ARG A 4 -14.23 -1.85 8.74
N PHE A 5 -12.98 -2.18 8.38
CA PHE A 5 -11.92 -2.43 9.36
C PHE A 5 -11.66 -1.23 10.26
N ARG A 6 -11.59 -0.03 9.67
CA ARG A 6 -11.39 1.21 10.45
C ARG A 6 -12.50 1.44 11.49
N ARG A 7 -13.75 1.17 11.12
CA ARG A 7 -14.89 1.27 12.03
C ARG A 7 -14.85 0.20 13.12
N GLU A 8 -14.70 -1.06 12.74
CA GLU A 8 -14.75 -2.20 13.68
C GLU A 8 -13.57 -2.18 14.67
N LEU A 9 -12.41 -1.69 14.25
CA LEU A 9 -11.22 -1.58 15.09
C LEU A 9 -11.08 -0.21 15.77
N LYS A 10 -12.07 0.69 15.66
CA LYS A 10 -12.05 2.06 16.21
C LYS A 10 -10.79 2.84 15.82
N ALA A 11 -10.33 2.67 14.57
CA ALA A 11 -9.07 3.23 14.06
C ALA A 11 -9.32 4.05 12.78
N PRO A 12 -10.00 5.22 12.85
CA PRO A 12 -10.51 5.94 11.68
C PRO A 12 -9.43 6.46 10.74
N ARG A 13 -8.21 6.71 11.24
CA ARG A 13 -7.09 7.28 10.45
C ARG A 13 -5.90 6.33 10.32
N VAL A 14 -6.05 5.05 10.69
CA VAL A 14 -4.93 4.10 10.57
C VAL A 14 -4.46 4.01 9.12
N PRO A 15 -3.14 4.15 8.86
CA PRO A 15 -2.59 4.00 7.51
C PRO A 15 -2.90 2.62 6.93
N PHE A 16 -3.32 2.57 5.66
CA PHE A 16 -3.53 1.31 4.94
C PHE A 16 -2.70 1.31 3.65
N LEU A 17 -1.87 0.29 3.45
CA LEU A 17 -0.99 0.18 2.28
C LEU A 17 -1.37 -1.05 1.46
N ALA A 18 -1.60 -0.84 0.15
CA ALA A 18 -1.77 -1.92 -0.81
C ALA A 18 -0.44 -2.19 -1.54
N GLY A 19 0.03 -3.44 -1.47
CA GLY A 19 1.19 -3.90 -2.23
C GLY A 19 0.80 -4.28 -3.66
N GLN A 20 1.66 -3.95 -4.62
CA GLN A 20 1.53 -4.41 -5.99
C GLN A 20 1.77 -5.92 -6.08
N MET A 21 0.98 -6.62 -6.89
CA MET A 21 1.28 -8.00 -7.27
C MET A 21 2.59 -8.07 -8.06
N GLY A 22 3.24 -9.24 -8.06
CA GLY A 22 4.39 -9.48 -8.94
C GLY A 22 3.99 -9.41 -10.42
N ARG A 23 4.76 -8.67 -11.21
CA ARG A 23 4.62 -8.57 -12.67
C ARG A 23 5.95 -8.90 -13.32
N TRP A 24 5.98 -9.97 -14.10
CA TRP A 24 7.20 -10.48 -14.73
C TRP A 24 6.95 -10.85 -16.19
N PRO A 25 7.92 -10.64 -17.10
CA PRO A 25 7.78 -11.02 -18.51
C PRO A 25 7.45 -12.50 -18.72
N GLU A 26 7.97 -13.39 -17.87
CA GLU A 26 7.80 -14.84 -17.92
C GLU A 26 6.36 -15.28 -17.56
N ARG A 27 5.58 -14.38 -16.93
CA ARG A 27 4.17 -14.55 -16.60
C ARG A 27 3.47 -13.19 -16.72
N PRO A 28 3.12 -12.76 -17.95
CA PRO A 28 2.41 -11.51 -18.14
C PRO A 28 1.05 -11.55 -17.42
N TRP A 29 0.58 -10.36 -17.05
CA TRP A 29 -0.74 -10.23 -16.47
C TRP A 29 -1.82 -10.43 -17.53
N ASN A 30 -2.95 -10.99 -17.09
CA ASN A 30 -4.19 -10.95 -17.85
C ASN A 30 -4.99 -9.70 -17.48
N ALA A 31 -6.07 -9.42 -18.21
CA ALA A 31 -6.95 -8.28 -17.98
C ALA A 31 -7.46 -8.19 -16.52
N ALA A 32 -7.70 -9.33 -15.87
CA ALA A 32 -8.13 -9.37 -14.47
C ALA A 32 -7.04 -8.84 -13.51
N LYS A 33 -5.78 -9.27 -13.68
CA LYS A 33 -4.66 -8.76 -12.87
C LYS A 33 -4.38 -7.29 -13.14
N GLU A 34 -4.54 -6.83 -14.39
CA GLU A 34 -4.43 -5.41 -14.74
C GLU A 34 -5.52 -4.58 -14.05
N LYS A 35 -6.76 -5.08 -14.03
CA LYS A 35 -7.87 -4.44 -13.31
C LYS A 35 -7.61 -4.32 -11.81
N VAL A 36 -7.04 -5.36 -11.18
CA VAL A 36 -6.67 -5.33 -9.76
C VAL A 36 -5.52 -4.34 -9.50
N ASP A 37 -4.49 -4.30 -10.35
CA ASP A 37 -3.40 -3.33 -10.22
C ASP A 37 -3.89 -1.89 -10.36
N ALA A 38 -4.77 -1.62 -11.33
CA ALA A 38 -5.38 -0.31 -11.50
C ALA A 38 -6.17 0.11 -10.25
N ALA A 39 -6.93 -0.82 -9.64
CA ALA A 39 -7.64 -0.55 -8.39
C ALA A 39 -6.68 -0.26 -7.22
N HIS A 40 -5.59 -1.02 -7.08
CA HIS A 40 -4.58 -0.77 -6.04
C HIS A 40 -3.87 0.58 -6.23
N ARG A 41 -3.59 0.97 -7.48
CA ARG A 41 -2.95 2.26 -7.79
C ARG A 41 -3.84 3.46 -7.50
N ARG A 42 -5.14 3.35 -7.79
CA ARG A 42 -6.14 4.41 -7.53
C ARG A 42 -6.57 4.48 -6.06
N LEU A 43 -6.20 3.50 -5.22
CA LEU A 43 -6.60 3.47 -3.81
C LEU A 43 -6.31 4.78 -3.06
N PRO A 44 -5.13 5.41 -3.18
CA PRO A 44 -4.82 6.66 -2.49
C PRO A 44 -5.66 7.87 -2.94
N GLU A 45 -6.23 7.82 -4.15
CA GLU A 45 -7.13 8.86 -4.68
C GLU A 45 -8.57 8.67 -4.16
N ALA A 46 -8.95 7.44 -3.84
CA ALA A 46 -10.31 7.08 -3.48
C ALA A 46 -10.54 6.96 -1.97
N VAL A 47 -9.50 6.71 -1.17
CA VAL A 47 -9.61 6.49 0.28
C VAL A 47 -8.47 7.19 1.01
N ASP A 48 -8.82 8.09 1.92
CA ASP A 48 -7.84 8.83 2.73
C ASP A 48 -6.96 7.91 3.59
N HIS A 49 -5.77 8.42 3.93
CA HIS A 49 -4.78 7.70 4.74
C HIS A 49 -4.42 6.32 4.14
N THR A 50 -4.39 6.22 2.81
CA THR A 50 -3.95 5.01 2.11
C THR A 50 -2.79 5.28 1.17
N GLY A 51 -2.06 4.22 0.82
CA GLY A 51 -0.92 4.30 -0.09
C GLY A 51 -0.75 3.03 -0.92
N PHE A 52 0.03 3.17 -2.00
CA PHE A 52 0.36 2.07 -2.90
C PHE A 52 1.87 1.80 -2.87
N VAL A 53 2.25 0.53 -2.80
CA VAL A 53 3.66 0.10 -2.74
C VAL A 53 3.99 -0.72 -3.99
N SER A 54 4.84 -0.15 -4.86
CA SER A 54 5.20 -0.81 -6.12
C SER A 54 6.17 -1.99 -5.92
N ALA A 55 5.90 -3.07 -6.66
CA ALA A 55 6.74 -4.25 -6.79
C ALA A 55 7.62 -4.21 -8.06
N ARG A 56 7.75 -3.04 -8.72
CA ARG A 56 8.59 -2.89 -9.90
C ARG A 56 10.03 -3.32 -9.60
N GLY A 57 10.60 -4.13 -10.50
CA GLY A 57 11.98 -4.62 -10.41
C GLY A 57 12.20 -5.74 -9.39
N LEU A 58 11.14 -6.17 -8.68
CA LEU A 58 11.22 -7.33 -7.79
C LEU A 58 11.15 -8.62 -8.60
N LYS A 59 11.74 -9.70 -8.07
CA LYS A 59 11.91 -11.00 -8.74
C LYS A 59 11.05 -12.07 -8.10
N HIS A 60 10.71 -13.11 -8.86
CA HIS A 60 10.05 -14.31 -8.34
C HIS A 60 11.06 -15.38 -7.92
N LYS A 61 10.68 -16.31 -7.04
CA LYS A 61 11.54 -17.39 -6.51
C LYS A 61 11.80 -18.56 -7.47
N GLY A 62 11.54 -18.38 -8.76
CA GLY A 62 11.53 -19.44 -9.78
C GLY A 62 10.16 -20.02 -10.16
N ASP A 63 9.14 -19.89 -9.30
CA ASP A 63 7.79 -20.43 -9.56
C ASP A 63 6.85 -19.49 -10.36
N LYS A 64 7.33 -18.29 -10.67
CA LYS A 64 6.62 -17.24 -11.43
C LYS A 64 5.35 -16.72 -10.73
N VAL A 65 5.24 -16.93 -9.41
CA VAL A 65 4.10 -16.50 -8.58
C VAL A 65 4.57 -15.72 -7.36
N HIS A 66 5.52 -16.26 -6.61
CA HIS A 66 5.94 -15.70 -5.32
C HIS A 66 7.24 -14.94 -5.45
N PHE A 67 7.37 -13.82 -4.73
CA PHE A 67 8.64 -13.08 -4.67
C PHE A 67 9.75 -13.95 -4.07
N ASP A 68 10.99 -13.73 -4.51
CA ASP A 68 12.14 -14.30 -3.83
C ASP A 68 12.43 -13.59 -2.49
N SER A 69 13.33 -14.17 -1.70
CA SER A 69 13.66 -13.63 -0.37
C SER A 69 14.26 -12.22 -0.43
N GLY A 70 15.09 -11.91 -1.43
CA GLY A 70 15.69 -10.58 -1.58
C GLY A 70 14.62 -9.52 -1.92
N SER A 71 13.69 -9.90 -2.78
CA SER A 71 12.57 -9.09 -3.24
C SER A 71 11.55 -8.83 -2.14
N TYR A 72 11.27 -9.82 -1.28
CA TYR A 72 10.42 -9.61 -0.11
C TYR A 72 11.05 -8.64 0.90
N ARG A 73 12.37 -8.73 1.15
CA ARG A 73 13.07 -7.76 2.01
C ARG A 73 12.99 -6.35 1.46
N GLU A 74 13.18 -6.22 0.14
CA GLU A 74 13.06 -4.93 -0.53
C GLU A 74 11.62 -4.40 -0.51
N LEU A 75 10.63 -5.25 -0.76
CA LEU A 75 9.22 -4.88 -0.65
C LEU A 75 8.90 -4.39 0.77
N GLY A 76 9.38 -5.08 1.81
CA GLY A 76 9.24 -4.67 3.21
C GLY A 76 9.82 -3.29 3.48
N ARG A 77 11.03 -2.98 2.97
CA ARG A 77 11.60 -1.62 3.05
C ARG A 77 10.71 -0.56 2.39
N ARG A 78 10.12 -0.88 1.24
CA ARG A 78 9.19 0.02 0.53
C ARG A 78 7.88 0.23 1.30
N PHE A 79 7.33 -0.81 1.92
CA PHE A 79 6.19 -0.70 2.84
C PHE A 79 6.51 0.21 4.02
N ALA A 80 7.66 0.02 4.67
CA ALA A 80 8.09 0.85 5.79
C ALA A 80 8.25 2.33 5.37
N ALA A 81 8.81 2.59 4.19
CA ALA A 81 8.92 3.93 3.64
C ALA A 81 7.54 4.56 3.34
N GLY A 82 6.62 3.80 2.74
CA GLY A 82 5.24 4.25 2.49
C GLY A 82 4.49 4.56 3.77
N TYR A 83 4.63 3.71 4.80
CA TYR A 83 4.03 3.92 6.12
C TYR A 83 4.52 5.21 6.77
N ARG A 84 5.85 5.43 6.80
CA ARG A 84 6.44 6.65 7.37
C ARG A 84 5.92 7.92 6.69
N LYS A 85 5.75 7.91 5.37
CA LYS A 85 5.17 9.06 4.63
C LYS A 85 3.73 9.35 5.08
N LEU A 86 2.90 8.31 5.22
CA LEU A 86 1.50 8.48 5.63
C LEU A 86 1.38 8.97 7.08
N VAL A 87 2.22 8.46 7.99
CA VAL A 87 2.21 8.90 9.39
C VAL A 87 2.72 10.33 9.53
N ALA A 88 3.80 10.69 8.83
CA ALA A 88 4.31 12.07 8.87
C ALA A 88 3.26 13.08 8.37
N ALA A 89 2.56 12.78 7.26
CA ALA A 89 1.48 13.62 6.76
C ALA A 89 0.29 13.73 7.74
N ALA A 90 -0.01 12.66 8.48
CA ALA A 90 -1.05 12.69 9.51
C ALA A 90 -0.65 13.57 10.70
N THR A 91 0.62 13.59 11.09
CA THR A 91 1.13 14.47 12.16
C THR A 91 1.11 15.95 11.74
N SER A 92 1.45 16.26 10.49
CA SER A 92 1.43 17.64 9.98
C SER A 92 0.02 18.24 9.83
N SER A 93 -1.03 17.43 9.79
CA SER A 93 -2.43 17.90 9.70
C SER A 93 -3.10 18.13 11.06
N ASN A 94 -2.40 17.90 12.17
CA ASN A 94 -2.96 17.97 13.53
C ASN A 94 -2.60 19.26 14.31
N GLY A 95 -2.05 20.29 13.63
CA GLY A 95 -1.58 21.54 14.27
C GLY A 95 -2.62 22.66 14.42
N GLY A 96 -3.92 22.36 14.49
CA GLY A 96 -4.94 23.40 14.42
C GLY A 96 -6.26 23.11 15.13
N HIS A 97 -6.23 22.61 16.36
CA HIS A 97 -7.37 22.75 17.28
C HIS A 97 -6.92 22.36 18.69
N ASP A 98 -6.43 23.33 19.46
CA ASP A 98 -6.39 23.29 20.93
C ASP A 98 -6.00 24.69 21.43
N ALA A 99 -6.98 25.60 21.40
CA ALA A 99 -6.98 26.78 22.26
C ALA A 99 -8.17 26.61 23.21
N PRO A 100 -7.96 26.54 24.54
CA PRO A 100 -9.05 26.43 25.48
C PRO A 100 -9.74 27.78 25.63
N THR A 101 -11.04 27.82 25.35
CA THR A 101 -11.98 28.77 25.95
C THR A 101 -12.84 28.03 26.96
#